data_AF-A0A917I939-F1
#
_entry.id   AF-A0A917I939-F1
#
_cell.length_a   1.000
_cell.length_b   1.000
_cell.length_c   1.000
_cell.angle_alpha   90.00
_cell.angle_beta   90.00
_cell.angle_gamma   90.00
#
_symmetry.space_group_name_H-M   'P 1'
#
loop_
_entity.id
_entity.type
_entity.pdbx_description
1 polymer ?
#
loop_
_entity_poly.entity_id
_entity_poly.type
_entity_poly.pdbx_seq_one_letter_code
_entity_poly.pdbx_strand_id
1 'polypeptide(L)'
;MPALKSQTIPFGASIPANGRARGFTPAPQEPAATEDIARYIAQMTTEMAVIARSANLDLLAYFLEMANIEANVTARRNAAAAPS
;
A
#
# COMPACT_ATOMS: atom_id res chain seq x y z
N MET A 1 -34.60 -2.56 10.46
CA MET A 1 -33.25 -3.15 10.39
C MET A 1 -32.66 -2.83 9.01
N PRO A 2 -31.79 -1.82 8.82
CA PRO A 2 -31.11 -1.68 7.54
C PRO A 2 -29.94 -2.68 7.49
N ALA A 3 -29.90 -3.48 6.41
CA ALA A 3 -28.85 -4.46 6.17
C ALA A 3 -27.55 -3.77 5.73
N LEU A 4 -26.42 -4.16 6.34
CA LEU A 4 -25.07 -3.83 5.89
C LEU A 4 -24.88 -4.38 4.46
N LYS A 5 -24.60 -3.49 3.50
CA LYS A 5 -24.13 -3.92 2.17
C LYS A 5 -22.65 -4.27 2.29
N SER A 6 -22.36 -5.57 2.38
CA SER A 6 -20.99 -6.10 2.28
C SER A 6 -20.36 -5.69 0.96
N GLN A 7 -19.41 -4.76 1.03
CA GLN A 7 -18.58 -4.39 -0.10
C GLN A 7 -17.45 -5.41 -0.23
N THR A 8 -17.75 -6.51 -0.92
CA THR A 8 -16.73 -7.47 -1.36
C THR A 8 -15.91 -6.81 -2.47
N ILE A 9 -14.65 -6.49 -2.18
CA ILE A 9 -13.69 -6.06 -3.20
C ILE A 9 -13.26 -7.30 -4.00
N PRO A 10 -13.51 -7.40 -5.32
CA PRO A 10 -12.94 -8.48 -6.11
C PRO A 10 -11.48 -8.17 -6.42
N PHE A 11 -10.58 -8.90 -5.77
CA PHE A 11 -9.17 -8.95 -6.17
C PHE A 11 -9.06 -9.87 -7.40
N GLY A 12 -8.87 -9.27 -8.58
CA GLY A 12 -8.47 -9.95 -9.81
C GLY A 12 -9.60 -10.37 -10.76
N ALA A 13 -9.65 -9.69 -11.92
CA ALA A 13 -10.08 -10.12 -13.26
C ALA A 13 -10.84 -8.94 -13.93
N SER A 14 -10.26 -8.22 -14.88
CA SER A 14 -9.76 -8.72 -16.16
C SER A 14 -8.73 -7.72 -16.73
N ILE A 15 -7.60 -8.23 -17.23
CA ILE A 15 -6.65 -7.43 -18.02
C ILE A 15 -6.99 -7.66 -19.50
N PRO A 16 -7.71 -6.75 -20.17
CA PRO A 16 -7.81 -6.80 -21.62
C PRO A 16 -6.44 -6.41 -22.22
N ALA A 17 -5.98 -7.24 -23.16
CA ALA A 17 -4.67 -7.17 -23.81
C ALA A 17 -4.49 -5.99 -24.80
N ASN A 18 -5.06 -4.81 -24.51
CA ASN A 18 -4.92 -3.62 -25.36
C ASN A 18 -4.37 -2.41 -24.59
N GLY A 19 -3.05 -2.37 -24.44
CA GLY A 19 -2.20 -1.33 -25.06
C GLY A 19 -2.35 0.15 -24.68
N ARG A 20 -3.15 0.53 -23.69
CA ARG A 20 -3.06 1.86 -23.07
C ARG A 20 -3.16 1.70 -21.56
N ALA A 21 -2.05 1.97 -20.87
CA ALA A 21 -2.03 2.19 -19.44
C ALA A 21 -3.00 3.32 -19.12
N ARG A 22 -4.28 2.98 -18.91
CA ARG A 22 -5.29 3.88 -18.38
C ARG A 22 -4.77 4.18 -16.98
N GLY A 23 -4.16 5.34 -16.84
CA GLY A 23 -3.50 5.75 -15.61
C GLY A 23 -4.42 5.41 -14.44
N PHE A 24 -3.88 4.62 -13.51
CA PHE A 24 -4.45 4.51 -12.19
C PHE A 24 -4.42 5.94 -11.63
N THR A 25 -5.53 6.65 -11.80
CA THR A 25 -5.80 7.89 -11.11
C THR A 25 -6.49 7.42 -9.85
N PRO A 26 -5.77 7.23 -8.72
CA PRO A 26 -6.46 7.01 -7.47
C PRO A 26 -7.41 8.19 -7.30
N ALA A 27 -8.69 7.90 -7.07
CA ALA A 27 -9.62 8.93 -6.62
C ALA A 27 -8.98 9.65 -5.42
N PRO A 28 -9.23 10.96 -5.21
CA PRO A 28 -8.68 11.68 -4.07
C PRO A 28 -8.89 10.87 -2.79
N GLN A 29 -7.82 10.28 -2.27
CA GLN A 29 -7.87 9.52 -1.03
C GLN A 29 -7.85 10.53 0.10
N GLU A 30 -8.79 10.40 1.03
CA GLU A 30 -8.77 11.16 2.28
C GLU A 30 -7.38 11.03 2.91
N PRO A 31 -6.74 12.12 3.38
CA PRO A 31 -5.38 12.10 3.92
C PRO A 31 -5.18 11.02 5.00
N ALA A 32 -6.19 10.81 5.83
CA ALA A 32 -6.23 9.76 6.84
C ALA A 32 -6.17 8.34 6.23
N ALA A 33 -6.87 8.10 5.12
CA ALA A 33 -6.80 6.83 4.40
C ALA A 33 -5.40 6.60 3.80
N THR A 34 -4.73 7.65 3.30
CA THR A 34 -3.36 7.53 2.78
C THR A 34 -2.34 7.26 3.88
N GLU A 35 -2.50 7.85 5.07
CA GLU A 35 -1.67 7.55 6.25
C GLU A 35 -1.82 6.08 6.68
N ASP A 36 -3.05 5.59 6.79
CA ASP A 36 -3.34 4.21 7.19
C ASP A 36 -2.77 3.19 6.19
N ILE A 37 -2.92 3.46 4.89
CA ILE A 37 -2.32 2.63 3.84
C ILE A 37 -0.80 2.62 3.95
N ALA A 38 -0.18 3.78 4.19
CA ALA A 38 1.27 3.88 4.33
C ALA A 38 1.78 3.11 5.56
N ARG A 39 1.08 3.18 6.70
CA ARG A 39 1.38 2.36 7.88
C ARG A 39 1.26 0.86 7.61
N TYR A 40 0.21 0.46 6.90
CA TYR A 40 0.00 -0.93 6.54
C TYR A 40 1.12 -1.47 5.64
N ILE A 41 1.54 -0.69 4.64
CA ILE A 41 2.68 -1.03 3.77
C ILE A 41 3.97 -1.15 4.60
N ALA A 42 4.22 -0.23 5.54
CA ALA A 42 5.39 -0.30 6.41
C ALA A 42 5.42 -1.60 7.24
N GLN A 43 4.28 -2.01 7.82
CA GLN A 43 4.21 -3.26 8.56
C GLN A 43 4.51 -4.47 7.67
N MET A 44 3.81 -4.60 6.53
CA MET A 44 3.98 -5.74 5.63
C MET A 44 5.42 -5.86 5.09
N THR A 45 6.00 -4.75 4.67
CA THR A 45 7.36 -4.72 4.12
C THR A 45 8.41 -5.13 5.16
N THR A 46 8.19 -4.81 6.43
CA THR A 46 9.05 -5.28 7.53
C THR A 46 9.03 -6.80 7.65
N GLU A 47 7.84 -7.38 7.71
CA GLU A 47 7.66 -8.84 7.84
C GLU A 47 8.25 -9.56 6.62
N MET A 48 8.00 -9.04 5.42
CA MET A 48 8.55 -9.60 4.19
C MET A 48 10.07 -9.49 4.11
N ALA A 49 10.69 -8.42 4.61
CA ALA A 49 12.14 -8.26 4.60
C ALA A 49 12.82 -9.34 5.46
N VAL A 50 12.23 -9.66 6.62
CA VAL A 50 12.69 -10.76 7.49
C VAL A 50 12.64 -12.10 6.74
N ILE A 51 11.54 -12.38 6.06
CA ILE A 51 11.37 -13.61 5.26
C ILE A 51 12.40 -13.64 4.12
N ALA A 52 12.59 -12.53 3.39
CA ALA A 52 13.54 -12.42 2.30
C ALA A 52 14.99 -12.67 2.76
N ARG A 53 15.41 -12.11 3.90
CA ARG A 53 16.72 -12.40 4.50
C ARG A 53 16.87 -13.88 4.87
N SER A 54 15.83 -14.48 5.46
CA SER A 54 15.87 -15.91 5.80
C SER A 54 16.01 -16.83 4.57
N ALA A 55 15.57 -16.36 3.41
CA ALA A 55 15.66 -17.05 2.13
C ALA A 55 16.91 -16.68 1.30
N ASN A 56 17.84 -15.86 1.84
CA ASN A 56 19.01 -15.32 1.12
C ASN A 56 18.65 -14.53 -0.14
N LEU A 57 17.50 -13.85 -0.15
CA LEU A 57 17.06 -12.95 -1.22
C LEU A 57 17.49 -11.51 -0.91
N ASP A 58 18.79 -11.28 -0.83
CA ASP A 58 19.36 -10.04 -0.25
C ASP A 58 18.91 -8.76 -0.96
N LEU A 59 18.88 -8.78 -2.30
CA LEU A 59 18.44 -7.63 -3.09
C LEU A 59 16.94 -7.33 -2.86
N LEU A 60 16.12 -8.37 -2.68
CA LEU A 60 14.70 -8.20 -2.37
C LEU A 60 14.53 -7.65 -0.94
N ALA A 61 15.27 -8.17 0.03
CA ALA A 61 15.26 -7.64 1.39
C ALA A 61 15.62 -6.15 1.42
N TYR A 62 16.65 -5.76 0.67
CA TYR A 62 17.04 -4.36 0.51
C TYR A 62 15.89 -3.50 -0.05
N PHE A 63 15.22 -3.94 -1.12
CA PHE A 63 14.09 -3.17 -1.67
C PHE A 63 12.91 -3.06 -0.71
N LEU A 64 12.63 -4.12 0.07
CA LEU A 64 11.58 -4.11 1.08
C LEU A 64 11.91 -3.15 2.24
N GLU A 65 13.16 -3.07 2.65
CA GLU A 65 13.64 -2.11 3.65
C GLU A 65 13.55 -0.66 3.14
N MET A 66 13.89 -0.43 1.87
CA MET A 66 13.72 0.90 1.26
C MET A 66 12.24 1.29 1.17
N ALA A 67 11.37 0.37 0.74
CA ALA A 67 9.93 0.59 0.69
C ALA A 67 9.34 0.87 2.09
N ASN A 68 9.83 0.19 3.12
CA ASN A 68 9.44 0.45 4.51
C ASN A 68 9.77 1.89 4.94
N ILE A 69 10.98 2.36 4.63
CA ILE A 69 11.42 3.73 4.94
C ILE A 69 10.52 4.74 4.23
N GLU A 70 10.26 4.55 2.94
CA GLU A 70 9.40 5.44 2.14
C GLU A 70 7.96 5.48 2.67
N ALA A 71 7.40 4.33 3.04
CA ALA A 71 6.06 4.22 3.61
C ALA A 71 5.96 4.95 4.96
N ASN A 72 6.95 4.79 5.85
CA ASN A 72 7.00 5.53 7.11
C ASN A 72 7.13 7.04 6.92
N VAL A 73 7.95 7.49 5.97
CA VAL A 73 8.08 8.91 5.63
C VAL A 73 6.76 9.46 5.13
N THR A 74 6.06 8.72 4.28
CA THR A 74 4.75 9.10 3.73
C THR A 74 3.68 9.19 4.82
N ALA A 75 3.60 8.21 5.71
CA ALA A 75 2.66 8.23 6.84
C ALA A 75 2.86 9.47 7.72
N ARG A 76 4.11 9.82 8.05
CA ARG A 76 4.43 11.00 8.85
C ARG A 76 4.09 12.32 8.15
N ARG A 77 4.36 12.40 6.83
CA ARG A 77 4.03 13.58 6.03
C ARG A 77 2.52 13.84 5.99
N ASN A 78 1.73 12.78 5.86
CA ASN A 78 0.28 12.89 5.78
C ASN A 78 -0.36 13.20 7.14
N ALA A 79 0.17 12.62 8.23
CA ALA A 79 -0.24 12.95 9.58
C ALA A 79 -0.03 14.44 9.91
N ALA A 80 1.06 15.04 9.40
CA ALA A 80 1.36 16.46 9.59
C ALA A 80 0.52 17.40 8.70
N ALA A 81 -0.15 16.87 7.67
CA ALA A 81 -0.95 17.65 6.72
C ALA A 81 -2.45 17.65 7.03
N ALA A 82 -2.93 16.84 7.98
CA ALA A 82 -4.33 16.81 8.40
C ALA A 82 -4.64 18.01 9.34
N PRO A 83 -5.66 18.84 9.03
CA PRO A 83 -6.08 19.91 9.93
C PRO A 83 -6.74 19.37 11.20
N SER A 84 -6.46 20.02 12.33
CA SER A 84 -6.98 19.70 13.68
C SER A 84 -8.46 20.01 13.85
#